data_AF-R7RZI2-F1
#
_entry.id   AF-R7RZI2-F1
#
_cell.length_a   1.000
_cell.length_b   1.000
_cell.length_c   1.000
_cell.angle_alpha   90.00
_cell.angle_beta   90.00
_cell.angle_gamma   90.00
#
_symmetry.space_group_name_H-M   'P 1'
#
loop_
_entity.id
_entity.type
_entity.pdbx_description
1 polymer ?
#
loop_
_entity_poly.entity_id
_entity_poly.type
_entity_poly.pdbx_seq_one_letter_code
_entity_poly.pdbx_strand_id
1 'polypeptide(L)' 'MSLTEFHNRMGHQHAGTLKAMVDKGVITGVELTDGEAAFCPSCQEGKQKREPFTKERT' A
#
# COMPACT_ATOMS: atom_id res chain seq x y z
N MET A 1 1.63 3.01 16.48
CA MET A 1 0.85 3.52 15.32
C MET A 1 0.33 2.31 14.55
N SER A 2 -0.88 2.34 14.02
CA SER A 2 -1.38 1.21 13.23
C SER A 2 -0.77 1.16 11.84
N LEU A 3 -0.67 -0.03 11.25
CA LEU A 3 -0.16 -0.17 9.88
C LEU A 3 -1.06 0.55 8.88
N THR A 4 -2.36 0.62 9.17
CA THR A 4 -3.34 1.40 8.38
C THR A 4 -3.08 2.90 8.47
N GLU A 5 -2.84 3.43 9.67
CA GLU A 5 -2.52 4.85 9.86
C GLU A 5 -1.21 5.21 9.16
N PHE A 6 -0.20 4.33 9.26
CA PHE A 6 1.08 4.52 8.61
C PHE A 6 0.99 4.48 7.08
N HIS A 7 0.23 3.52 6.54
CA HIS A 7 -0.11 3.43 5.13
C HIS A 7 -0.71 4.73 4.59
N ASN A 8 -1.67 5.32 5.30
CA ASN A 8 -2.31 6.57 4.91
C ASN A 8 -1.35 7.77 4.98
N ARG A 9 -0.56 7.91 6.06
CA ARG A 9 0.38 9.04 6.22
C ARG A 9 1.51 9.03 5.22
N MET A 10 1.93 7.85 4.76
CA MET A 10 2.97 7.70 3.74
C MET A 10 2.44 7.88 2.31
N GLY A 11 1.22 8.38 2.13
CA GLY A 11 0.63 8.61 0.81
C GLY A 11 0.20 7.30 0.13
N HIS A 12 -0.46 6.42 0.89
CA HIS A 12 -1.01 5.16 0.39
C HIS A 12 0.04 4.18 -0.16
N GLN A 13 1.27 4.23 0.35
CA GLN A 13 2.31 3.25 0.00
C GLN A 13 1.96 1.84 0.45
N HIS A 14 2.39 0.84 -0.31
CA HIS A 14 2.06 -0.56 -0.03
C HIS A 14 2.38 -0.97 1.43
N ALA A 15 1.35 -1.38 2.17
CA ALA A 15 1.45 -1.65 3.62
C ALA A 15 2.49 -2.74 3.94
N GLY A 16 2.58 -3.80 3.14
CA GLY A 16 3.59 -4.85 3.34
C GLY A 16 5.02 -4.34 3.17
N THR A 17 5.23 -3.35 2.29
CA THR A 17 6.55 -2.73 2.09
C THR A 17 6.91 -1.86 3.28
N LEU A 18 5.96 -1.05 3.76
CA LEU A 18 6.14 -0.21 4.94
C LEU A 18 6.47 -1.05 6.19
N LYS A 19 5.73 -2.14 6.41
CA LYS A 19 6.01 -3.10 7.48
C LYS A 19 7.43 -3.66 7.36
N ALA A 20 7.80 -4.17 6.19
CA ALA A 20 9.14 -4.71 5.96
C ALA A 20 10.25 -3.67 6.15
N MET A 21 9.99 -2.38 5.85
CA MET A 21 10.96 -1.30 6.07
C MET A 21 11.15 -0.97 7.55
N VAL A 22 10.06 -1.00 8.35
CA VAL A 22 10.14 -0.87 9.81
C VAL A 22 10.87 -2.07 10.41
N ASP A 23 10.50 -3.29 10.01
CA ASP A 23 11.13 -4.54 10.51
C ASP A 23 12.63 -4.60 10.20
N LYS A 24 13.06 -4.05 9.06
CA LYS A 24 14.47 -3.97 8.66
C LYS A 24 15.22 -2.77 9.28
N GLY A 25 14.55 -1.93 10.05
CA GLY A 25 15.13 -0.72 10.65
C GLY A 25 15.48 0.37 9.64
N VAL A 26 14.94 0.30 8.41
CA VAL A 26 15.11 1.37 7.39
C VAL A 26 14.29 2.60 7.79
N ILE A 27 13.08 2.37 8.29
CA ILE A 27 12.24 3.40 8.88
C ILE A 27 12.42 3.31 10.39
N THR A 28 12.92 4.39 10.98
CA THR A 28 13.16 4.51 12.42
C THR A 28 12.16 5.46 13.07
N GLY A 29 11.96 5.32 14.39
CA GLY A 29 11.04 6.18 15.15
C GLY A 29 9.55 5.87 14.95
N VAL A 30 9.22 4.75 14.31
CA VAL A 30 7.85 4.27 14.15
C VAL A 30 7.75 2.86 14.72
N GLU A 31 6.84 2.66 15.66
CA GLU A 31 6.47 1.35 16.19
C GLU A 31 5.06 0.99 15.71
N LEU A 32 4.95 -0.16 15.03
CA LEU A 32 3.69 -0.67 14.52
C LEU A 32 2.95 -1.46 15.61
N THR A 33 1.69 -1.12 15.85
CA THR A 33 0.83 -1.79 16.85
C THR A 33 0.18 -3.07 16.32
N ASP A 34 0.17 -3.24 15.00
CA ASP A 34 -0.50 -4.31 14.27
C ASP A 34 0.28 -4.65 13.00
N GLY A 35 0.12 -5.89 12.54
CA GLY A 35 0.87 -6.44 11.42
C GLY A 35 0.16 -6.40 10.07
N GLU A 36 -1.10 -5.93 10.03
CA GLU A 36 -1.98 -5.99 8.86
C GLU A 36 -2.72 -4.66 8.69
N ALA A 37 -2.76 -4.14 7.46
CA ALA A 37 -3.54 -2.95 7.15
C ALA A 37 -4.98 -3.34 6.80
N ALA A 38 -5.94 -2.50 7.22
CA ALA A 38 -7.30 -2.60 6.78
C ALA A 38 -7.43 -2.35 5.27
N PHE A 39 -8.52 -2.84 4.68
CA PHE A 39 -8.85 -2.53 3.29
C PHE A 39 -8.94 -1.01 3.07
N CYS A 40 -8.24 -0.51 2.05
CA CYS A 40 -8.22 0.91 1.71
C CYS A 40 -8.98 1.14 0.39
N PRO A 41 -10.20 1.72 0.42
CA PRO A 41 -10.99 2.01 -0.77
C PRO A 41 -10.26 2.92 -1.76
N SER A 42 -9.61 3.97 -1.26
CA SER A 42 -8.86 4.93 -2.09
C SER A 42 -7.74 4.27 -2.89
N CYS A 43 -7.06 3.26 -2.32
CA CYS A 43 -6.07 2.48 -3.06
C CYS A 43 -6.70 1.60 -4.13
N GLN A 44 -7.86 1.00 -3.85
CA GLN A 44 -8.54 0.15 -4.81
C GLN A 44 -9.03 0.96 -6.02
N GLU A 45 -9.59 2.14 -5.78
CA GLU A 45 -10.13 3.02 -6.81
C GLU A 45 -9.02 3.78 -7.56
N GLY A 46 -7.93 4.15 -6.88
CA GLY A 46 -6.80 4.87 -7.48
C GLY A 46 -5.85 4.01 -8.31
N LYS A 47 -5.94 2.67 -8.23
CA LYS A 47 -5.10 1.78 -9.02
C LYS A 47 -5.52 1.83 -10.48
N GLN A 48 -4.61 2.30 -11.33
CA GLN A 48 -4.78 2.19 -12.77
C GLN A 48 -4.86 0.72 -13.18
N LYS A 49 -5.97 0.35 -13.83
CA LYS A 49 -6.10 -0.93 -14.51
C LYS A 49 -5.65 -0.75 -15.95
N ARG A 50 -4.77 -1.63 -16.42
CA ARG A 50 -4.47 -1.74 -17.84
C ARG A 50 -5.61 -2.51 -18.51
N GLU A 51 -6.29 -1.89 -19.46
CA GLU A 51 -7.20 -2.61 -20.33
C GLU A 51 -6.40 -3.37 -21.40
N PRO A 52 -6.81 -4.61 -21.74
CA PRO A 52 -6.21 -5.32 -22.85
C PRO A 52 -6.50 -4.58 -24.16
N PHE A 53 -5.53 -4.52 -25.07
CA PHE A 53 -5.80 -4.10 -26.44
C PHE A 53 -6.59 -5.21 -27.13
N THR A 54 -7.83 -4.92 -27.53
CA THR A 54 -8.63 -5.81 -28.39
C THR A 54 -7.92 -5.99 -29.73
N LYS A 55 -7.65 -7.24 -30.10
CA LYS A 55 -7.00 -7.63 -31.37
C LYS A 55 -8.01 -7.77 -32.53
N GLU A 56 -9.09 -7.01 -32.54
CA GLU A 56 -9.93 -6.94 -33.75
C GLU A 56 -9.20 -6.08 -34.77
N ARG A 57 -8.52 -6.78 -35.69
CA ARG A 57 -7.97 -6.22 -36.91
C ARG A 57 -9.09 -6.17 -37.93
N THR A 58 -9.63 -4.98 -38.18
CA THR A 58 -10.44 -4.70 -39.38
C THR A 58 -9.53 -4.55 -40.60
#